data_AF-R5YJD2-F1
#
_entry.id   AF-R5YJD2-F1
#
_cell.length_a   1.000
_cell.length_b   1.000
_cell.length_c   1.000
_cell.angle_alpha   90.00
_cell.angle_beta   90.00
_cell.angle_gamma   90.00
#
_symmetry.space_group_name_H-M   'P 1'
#
loop_
_entity.id
_entity.type
_entity.pdbx_description
1 polymer ?
#
loop_
_entity_poly.entity_id
_entity_poly.type
_entity_poly.pdbx_seq_one_letter_code
_entity_poly.pdbx_strand_id
1 'polypeptide(L)'
;MQEFNIEELIKWILDNKAILLSVFVAITVTLSISLRFRKTIINNHNRNSYYNQTKTENKYSNQKTPTNTQNARSNNSNHPKVELTKLLLYGTGKKGKVYTKKFHKQMNHNFGIQLALKNNTNVQQNVKVGWCIYKEGVEIIKGTFYEKIGAHDVLDKDFFVKDFAFNKLKPGEYKSQFWLNDQRVQKVYFTILNQ
;
A
#
# COMPACT_ATOMS: atom_id res chain seq x y z
N MET A 1 -32.89 19.73 -37.77
CA MET A 1 -32.18 18.89 -36.78
C MET A 1 -32.72 17.49 -36.97
N GLN A 2 -31.88 16.55 -37.42
CA GLN A 2 -32.28 15.18 -37.69
C GLN A 2 -32.15 14.40 -36.37
N GLU A 3 -33.27 13.88 -35.85
CA GLU A 3 -33.25 13.07 -34.64
C GLU A 3 -32.53 11.76 -34.92
N PHE A 4 -31.54 11.44 -34.08
CA PHE A 4 -30.76 10.22 -34.19
C PHE A 4 -31.58 9.05 -33.65
N ASN A 5 -32.07 8.18 -34.55
CA ASN A 5 -32.86 7.02 -34.17
C ASN A 5 -31.95 5.82 -33.85
N ILE A 6 -31.90 5.45 -32.57
CA ILE A 6 -31.09 4.34 -32.05
C ILE A 6 -31.51 3.00 -32.68
N GLU A 7 -32.79 2.84 -33.04
CA GLU A 7 -33.29 1.58 -33.62
C GLU A 7 -32.78 1.35 -35.05
N GLU A 8 -32.67 2.42 -35.85
CA GLU A 8 -32.08 2.34 -37.19
C GLU A 8 -30.59 2.01 -37.14
N LEU A 9 -29.87 2.57 -36.17
CA LEU A 9 -28.47 2.25 -35.94
C LEU A 9 -28.28 0.77 -35.59
N ILE A 10 -29.10 0.23 -34.69
CA ILE A 10 -29.02 -1.18 -34.27
C ILE A 10 -29.28 -2.09 -35.48
N LYS A 11 -30.31 -1.79 -36.27
CA LYS A 11 -30.63 -2.56 -37.48
C LYS A 11 -29.48 -2.53 -38.49
N TRP A 12 -28.91 -1.36 -38.73
CA TRP A 12 -27.76 -1.19 -39.63
C TRP A 12 -26.51 -1.97 -39.19
N ILE A 13 -26.25 -2.03 -37.88
CA ILE A 13 -25.14 -2.83 -37.31
C ILE A 13 -25.38 -4.33 -37.50
N LEU A 14 -26.63 -4.80 -37.32
CA LEU A 14 -26.99 -6.22 -37.47
C LEU A 14 -26.89 -6.72 -38.92
N ASP A 15 -27.23 -5.86 -39.88
CA ASP A 15 -27.18 -6.21 -41.31
C ASP A 15 -25.75 -6.25 -41.87
N ASN A 16 -24.78 -5.64 -41.17
CA ASN A 16 -23.39 -5.59 -41.62
C ASN A 16 -22.48 -6.54 -40.83
N LYS A 17 -22.22 -7.72 -41.41
CA LYS A 17 -21.39 -8.78 -40.80
C LYS A 17 -20.00 -8.31 -40.32
N ALA A 18 -19.37 -7.37 -41.01
CA ALA A 18 -18.03 -6.86 -40.64
C ALA A 18 -18.09 -5.94 -39.40
N ILE A 19 -19.13 -5.11 -39.31
CA ILE A 19 -19.37 -4.23 -38.17
C ILE A 19 -19.86 -5.05 -36.97
N LEU A 20 -20.68 -6.07 -37.21
CA LEU A 20 -21.11 -6.99 -36.17
C LEU A 20 -19.91 -7.70 -35.52
N LEU A 21 -18.95 -8.18 -36.33
CA LEU A 21 -17.71 -8.80 -35.84
C LEU A 21 -16.87 -7.81 -35.03
N SER A 22 -16.72 -6.55 -35.47
CA SER A 22 -15.92 -5.55 -34.74
C SER A 22 -16.58 -5.14 -33.42
N VAL A 23 -17.91 -5.00 -33.39
CA VAL A 23 -18.68 -4.76 -32.16
C VAL A 23 -18.57 -5.96 -31.20
N PHE A 24 -18.61 -7.19 -31.72
CA PHE A 24 -18.45 -8.40 -30.90
C PHE A 24 -17.05 -8.51 -30.29
N VAL A 25 -16.00 -8.16 -31.05
CA VAL A 25 -14.62 -8.08 -30.55
C VAL A 25 -14.48 -6.98 -29.50
N ALA A 26 -15.07 -5.80 -29.72
CA ALA A 26 -15.04 -4.71 -28.75
C ALA A 26 -15.76 -5.07 -27.45
N ILE A 27 -16.93 -5.72 -27.52
CA ILE A 27 -17.69 -6.21 -26.36
C ILE A 27 -16.91 -7.31 -25.63
N THR A 28 -16.29 -8.26 -26.34
CA THR A 28 -15.51 -9.34 -25.70
C THR A 28 -14.24 -8.82 -25.04
N VAL A 29 -13.52 -7.86 -25.64
CA VAL A 29 -12.34 -7.23 -25.04
C VAL A 29 -12.73 -6.40 -23.81
N THR A 30 -13.77 -5.58 -23.89
CA THR A 30 -14.25 -4.78 -22.74
C THR A 30 -14.82 -5.64 -21.63
N LEU A 31 -15.55 -6.71 -21.94
CA LEU A 31 -16.01 -7.70 -20.96
C LEU A 31 -14.82 -8.45 -20.33
N SER A 32 -13.81 -8.85 -21.11
CA SER A 32 -12.61 -9.53 -20.61
C SER A 32 -11.79 -8.64 -19.67
N ILE A 33 -11.68 -7.35 -19.98
CA ILE A 33 -11.06 -6.35 -19.10
C ILE A 33 -11.94 -6.15 -17.85
N SER A 34 -13.25 -6.00 -18.00
CA SER A 34 -14.16 -5.77 -16.86
C SER A 34 -14.29 -6.99 -15.93
N LEU A 35 -14.17 -8.22 -16.45
CA LEU A 35 -14.15 -9.46 -15.68
C LEU A 35 -12.79 -9.70 -15.02
N ARG A 36 -11.68 -9.22 -15.61
CA ARG A 36 -10.37 -9.16 -14.94
C ARG A 36 -10.30 -8.09 -13.84
N PHE A 37 -11.25 -7.15 -13.80
CA PHE A 37 -11.28 -6.05 -12.84
C PHE A 37 -12.53 -5.97 -11.95
N ARG A 38 -13.42 -6.97 -11.97
CA ARG A 38 -14.54 -7.07 -11.00
C ARG A 38 -14.20 -8.03 -9.87
N LYS A 39 -14.05 -7.44 -8.67
CA LYS A 39 -13.70 -7.98 -7.33
C LYS A 39 -12.20 -8.29 -7.17
N THR A 40 -11.46 -7.45 -6.46
CA THR A 40 -11.60 -7.38 -4.99
C THR A 40 -11.45 -5.96 -4.45
N ILE A 41 -12.58 -5.39 -4.02
CA ILE A 41 -12.65 -4.56 -2.82
C ILE A 41 -13.02 -5.53 -1.68
N ILE A 42 -12.09 -5.70 -0.73
CA ILE A 42 -12.15 -6.34 0.61
C ILE A 42 -12.43 -7.87 0.66
N ASN A 43 -11.51 -8.67 1.24
CA ASN A 43 -11.66 -9.35 2.56
C ASN A 43 -10.56 -10.41 2.74
N ASN A 44 -9.84 -10.36 3.88
CA ASN A 44 -8.76 -11.27 4.21
C ASN A 44 -9.37 -12.63 4.59
N HIS A 45 -9.34 -13.61 3.69
CA HIS A 45 -9.73 -14.97 4.03
C HIS A 45 -8.50 -15.70 4.57
N ASN A 46 -8.45 -15.76 5.90
CA ASN A 46 -7.45 -16.50 6.66
C ASN A 46 -7.57 -18.00 6.33
N ARG A 47 -6.65 -18.53 5.53
CA ARG A 47 -6.39 -19.98 5.52
C ARG A 47 -5.36 -20.27 6.60
N ASN A 48 -5.89 -20.60 7.78
CA ASN A 48 -5.16 -21.34 8.80
C ASN A 48 -4.56 -22.59 8.15
N SER A 49 -3.23 -22.73 8.19
CA SER A 49 -2.60 -24.03 8.34
C SER A 49 -1.94 -24.04 9.70
N TYR A 50 -2.67 -24.60 10.65
CA TYR A 50 -2.16 -24.98 11.96
C TYR A 50 -1.24 -26.17 11.75
N TYR A 51 0.06 -26.00 11.99
CA TYR A 51 0.91 -27.13 12.40
C TYR A 51 1.24 -26.89 13.88
N ASN A 52 0.38 -27.45 14.73
CA ASN A 52 0.77 -27.76 16.10
C ASN A 52 1.58 -29.05 16.05
N GLN A 53 2.83 -28.99 16.46
CA GLN A 53 3.53 -30.18 16.93
C GLN A 53 3.83 -30.00 18.42
N THR A 54 3.03 -30.72 19.21
CA THR A 54 3.14 -30.91 20.66
C THR A 54 4.24 -31.90 21.03
N LYS A 55 5.02 -31.55 22.07
CA LYS A 55 5.56 -32.36 23.20
C LYS A 55 6.90 -31.73 23.62
N THR A 56 7.25 -31.55 24.90
CA THR A 56 7.12 -32.45 26.06
C THR A 56 7.31 -31.59 27.33
N GLU A 57 6.38 -31.66 28.30
CA GLU A 57 6.53 -32.24 29.65
C GLU A 57 7.24 -31.42 30.75
N ASN A 58 6.43 -31.15 31.79
CA ASN A 58 6.71 -31.19 33.24
C ASN A 58 7.78 -30.26 33.85
N LYS A 59 7.31 -29.38 34.76
CA LYS A 59 7.50 -29.57 36.22
C LYS A 59 6.71 -28.53 37.03
N TYR A 60 5.90 -29.04 37.96
CA TYR A 60 5.45 -28.29 39.13
C TYR A 60 6.66 -27.97 40.04
N SER A 61 6.74 -26.73 40.51
CA SER A 61 7.28 -26.44 41.84
C SER A 61 6.66 -25.15 42.36
N ASN A 62 5.82 -25.30 43.40
CA ASN A 62 5.46 -24.22 44.31
C ASN A 62 6.68 -23.89 45.17
N GLN A 63 7.13 -22.63 45.22
CA GLN A 63 7.79 -22.11 46.42
C GLN A 63 7.84 -20.57 46.44
N LYS A 64 7.06 -20.04 47.40
CA LYS A 64 7.26 -18.86 48.26
C LYS A 64 8.11 -17.69 47.74
N THR A 65 7.42 -16.55 47.67
CA THR A 65 7.93 -15.18 47.73
C THR A 65 9.01 -15.00 48.81
N PRO A 66 10.07 -14.25 48.48
CA PRO A 66 10.52 -13.17 49.36
C PRO A 66 10.47 -11.84 48.63
N THR A 67 9.81 -10.89 49.29
CA THR A 67 9.75 -9.47 48.95
C THR A 67 11.16 -8.93 48.81
N ASN A 68 11.56 -8.58 47.59
CA ASN A 68 12.62 -7.62 47.36
C ASN A 68 12.03 -6.51 46.52
N THR A 69 11.58 -5.46 47.19
CA THR A 69 11.30 -4.14 46.61
C THR A 69 12.62 -3.55 46.14
N GLN A 70 13.22 -4.15 45.12
CA GLN A 70 14.13 -3.43 44.27
C GLN A 70 13.25 -2.48 43.48
N ASN A 71 13.33 -1.21 43.86
CA ASN A 71 12.95 -0.09 43.04
C ASN A 71 13.69 -0.23 41.71
N ALA A 72 13.14 -1.04 40.81
CA ALA A 72 13.44 -0.98 39.40
C ALA A 72 12.98 0.42 39.02
N ARG A 73 13.95 1.34 38.98
CA ARG A 73 13.87 2.55 38.18
C ARG A 73 13.38 2.07 36.83
N SER A 74 12.08 2.22 36.60
CA SER A 74 11.49 2.18 35.29
C SER A 74 12.19 3.29 34.54
N ASN A 75 13.33 2.97 33.94
CA ASN A 75 13.86 3.68 32.80
C ASN A 75 12.79 3.48 31.73
N ASN A 76 11.74 4.27 31.82
CA ASN A 76 10.72 4.40 30.80
C ASN A 76 11.41 5.20 29.70
N SER A 77 12.35 4.55 29.04
CA SER A 77 12.86 5.01 27.77
C SER A 77 11.64 4.96 26.88
N ASN A 78 11.10 6.15 26.61
CA ASN A 78 9.84 6.38 25.90
C ASN A 78 10.01 6.06 24.41
N HIS A 79 10.65 4.92 24.10
CA HIS A 79 10.87 4.47 22.75
C HIS A 79 9.52 4.03 22.17
N PRO A 80 9.15 4.54 20.99
CA PRO A 80 7.95 4.10 20.32
C PRO A 80 7.98 2.58 20.14
N LYS A 81 6.85 1.93 20.43
CA LYS A 81 6.70 0.46 20.26
C LYS A 81 7.03 0.02 18.84
N VAL A 82 6.69 0.87 17.86
CA VAL A 82 7.02 0.66 16.45
C VAL A 82 7.57 1.96 15.87
N GLU A 83 8.67 1.85 15.15
CA GLU A 83 9.37 2.96 14.50
C GLU A 83 9.39 2.80 13.00
N LEU A 84 9.20 3.90 12.27
CA LEU A 84 9.54 3.99 10.85
C LEU A 84 11.02 4.34 10.73
N THR A 85 11.87 3.35 10.44
CA THR A 85 13.33 3.51 10.46
C THR A 85 13.91 3.85 9.09
N LYS A 86 13.17 3.58 8.01
CA LYS A 86 13.55 3.89 6.64
C LYS A 86 12.36 4.41 5.86
N LEU A 87 12.59 5.44 5.05
CA LEU A 87 11.62 5.98 4.11
C LEU A 87 12.36 6.47 2.86
N LEU A 88 12.26 5.74 1.77
CA LEU A 88 12.86 6.07 0.48
C LEU A 88 11.80 6.10 -0.61
N LEU A 89 11.93 7.06 -1.53
CA LEU A 89 11.15 7.09 -2.76
C LEU A 89 12.01 6.57 -3.90
N TYR A 90 11.40 5.87 -4.85
CA TYR A 90 12.11 5.36 -6.02
C TYR A 90 11.25 5.35 -7.27
N GLY A 91 11.89 5.54 -8.42
CA GLY A 91 11.32 5.20 -9.73
C GLY A 91 11.69 3.76 -10.11
N THR A 92 10.98 3.21 -11.09
CA THR A 92 11.33 1.91 -11.69
C THR A 92 12.19 2.13 -12.93
N GLY A 93 13.45 1.69 -12.89
CA GLY A 93 14.35 1.71 -14.04
C GLY A 93 14.63 0.31 -14.60
N LYS A 94 15.33 0.22 -15.73
CA LYS A 94 15.66 -1.06 -16.40
C LYS A 94 16.37 -2.08 -15.50
N LYS A 95 17.19 -1.60 -14.56
CA LYS A 95 17.98 -2.41 -13.62
C LYS A 95 17.36 -2.52 -12.22
N GLY A 96 16.10 -2.13 -12.05
CA GLY A 96 15.39 -2.14 -10.76
C GLY A 96 15.15 -0.75 -10.19
N LYS A 97 15.16 -0.63 -8.85
CA LYS A 97 14.80 0.60 -8.14
C LYS A 97 15.84 1.70 -8.36
N VAL A 98 15.39 2.89 -8.72
CA VAL A 98 16.22 4.10 -8.80
C VAL A 98 15.73 5.05 -7.73
N TYR A 99 16.44 5.12 -6.60
CA TYR A 99 16.06 5.99 -5.49
C TYR A 99 16.22 7.46 -5.87
N THR A 100 15.13 8.22 -5.76
CA THR A 100 15.09 9.62 -6.19
C THR A 100 13.97 10.36 -5.48
N LYS A 101 14.13 11.68 -5.35
CA LYS A 101 13.06 12.60 -4.95
C LYS A 101 12.57 13.46 -6.12
N LYS A 102 13.08 13.22 -7.33
CA LYS A 102 12.71 13.91 -8.56
C LYS A 102 12.15 12.87 -9.54
N PHE A 103 10.90 13.08 -9.94
CA PHE A 103 10.18 12.18 -10.84
C PHE A 103 9.84 12.91 -12.13
N HIS A 104 10.25 12.33 -13.25
CA HIS A 104 10.12 12.89 -14.58
C HIS A 104 8.90 12.25 -15.25
N LYS A 105 7.90 13.03 -15.64
CA LYS A 105 6.66 12.53 -16.25
C LYS A 105 6.88 11.70 -17.51
N GLN A 106 7.92 12.03 -18.27
CA GLN A 106 8.27 11.33 -19.51
C GLN A 106 8.95 9.99 -19.26
N MET A 107 9.62 9.83 -18.12
CA MET A 107 10.44 8.64 -17.82
C MET A 107 9.81 7.74 -16.76
N ASN A 108 8.96 8.29 -15.90
CA ASN A 108 8.34 7.58 -14.80
C ASN A 108 6.86 7.38 -15.08
N HIS A 109 6.41 6.12 -15.07
CA HIS A 109 4.99 5.79 -15.12
C HIS A 109 4.37 5.69 -13.73
N ASN A 110 5.18 5.54 -12.68
CA ASN A 110 4.77 5.46 -11.29
C ASN A 110 5.94 5.93 -10.40
N PHE A 111 5.71 5.98 -9.10
CA PHE A 111 6.80 5.91 -8.14
C PHE A 111 6.46 5.00 -6.98
N GLY A 112 7.49 4.33 -6.48
CA GLY A 112 7.46 3.48 -5.32
C GLY A 112 7.91 4.20 -4.06
N ILE A 113 7.43 3.68 -2.95
CA ILE A 113 7.78 4.07 -1.60
C ILE A 113 8.27 2.81 -0.91
N GLN A 114 9.53 2.83 -0.48
CA GLN A 114 10.11 1.81 0.37
C GLN A 114 10.12 2.30 1.81
N LEU A 115 9.65 1.46 2.73
CA LEU A 115 9.73 1.71 4.16
C LEU A 115 10.27 0.52 4.92
N ALA A 116 10.89 0.79 6.07
CA ALA A 116 11.23 -0.23 7.06
C ALA A 116 10.57 0.14 8.39
N LEU A 117 9.84 -0.82 8.96
CA LEU A 117 9.19 -0.70 10.26
C LEU A 117 9.91 -1.59 11.26
N LYS A 118 10.37 -1.03 12.36
CA LYS A 118 11.00 -1.78 13.44
C LYS A 118 10.03 -1.93 14.60
N ASN A 119 9.80 -3.16 15.04
CA ASN A 119 9.13 -3.42 16.30
C ASN A 119 10.18 -3.41 17.42
N ASN A 120 10.02 -2.53 18.40
CA ASN A 120 10.95 -2.44 19.54
C ASN A 120 10.49 -3.26 20.75
N THR A 121 9.37 -3.96 20.64
CA THR A 121 8.77 -4.75 21.73
C THR A 121 9.08 -6.25 21.59
N ASN A 122 8.97 -6.97 22.70
CA ASN A 122 9.12 -8.42 22.81
C ASN A 122 7.85 -9.20 22.40
N VAL A 123 6.84 -8.53 21.86
CA VAL A 123 5.59 -9.14 21.37
C VAL A 123 5.30 -8.67 19.95
N GLN A 124 4.55 -9.47 19.19
CA GLN A 124 4.13 -9.06 17.84
C GLN A 124 3.28 -7.78 17.90
N GLN A 125 3.54 -6.85 17.00
CA GLN A 125 2.74 -5.64 16.83
C GLN A 125 1.89 -5.72 15.56
N ASN A 126 0.62 -5.31 15.67
CA ASN A 126 -0.23 -5.02 14.52
C ASN A 126 -0.16 -3.50 14.28
N VAL A 127 0.26 -3.10 13.09
CA VAL A 127 0.61 -1.72 12.78
C VAL A 127 -0.28 -1.20 11.68
N LYS A 128 -1.03 -0.13 11.96
CA LYS A 128 -1.73 0.65 10.95
C LYS A 128 -0.78 1.68 10.37
N VAL A 129 -0.50 1.60 9.07
CA VAL A 129 0.33 2.57 8.36
C VAL A 129 -0.57 3.45 7.52
N GLY A 130 -0.66 4.72 7.89
CA GLY A 130 -1.32 5.76 7.10
C GLY A 130 -0.31 6.55 6.29
N TRP A 131 -0.69 6.98 5.08
CA TRP A 131 0.14 7.87 4.29
C TRP A 131 -0.72 8.79 3.42
N CYS A 132 -0.26 10.02 3.23
CA CYS A 132 -0.92 11.02 2.38
C CYS A 132 0.11 11.82 1.59
N ILE A 133 -0.22 12.17 0.34
CA ILE A 133 0.51 13.14 -0.47
C ILE A 133 -0.26 14.45 -0.46
N TYR A 134 0.49 15.54 -0.27
CA TYR A 134 0.01 16.90 -0.33
C TYR A 134 0.70 17.67 -1.46
N LYS A 135 -0.05 18.57 -2.10
CA LYS A 135 0.47 19.66 -2.94
C LYS A 135 -0.06 20.98 -2.37
N GLU A 136 0.84 21.92 -2.10
CA GLU A 136 0.46 23.26 -1.61
C GLU A 136 -0.48 23.21 -0.37
N GLY A 137 -0.25 22.24 0.52
CA GLY A 137 -1.06 22.04 1.72
C GLY A 137 -2.35 21.23 1.53
N VAL A 138 -2.79 20.98 0.30
CA VAL A 138 -3.99 20.21 -0.02
C VAL A 138 -3.66 18.73 -0.15
N GLU A 139 -4.43 17.87 0.53
CA GLU A 139 -4.35 16.41 0.38
C GLU A 139 -4.89 15.99 -0.99
N ILE A 140 -4.12 15.20 -1.74
CA ILE A 140 -4.50 14.77 -3.09
C ILE A 140 -4.51 13.25 -3.26
N ILE A 141 -3.73 12.53 -2.46
CA ILE A 141 -3.70 11.07 -2.44
C ILE A 141 -3.59 10.64 -0.98
N LYS A 142 -4.37 9.64 -0.58
CA LYS A 142 -4.27 9.00 0.74
C LYS A 142 -4.34 7.49 0.61
N GLY A 143 -3.75 6.80 1.57
CA GLY A 143 -3.89 5.36 1.70
C GLY A 143 -3.63 4.90 3.13
N THR A 144 -4.09 3.68 3.40
CA THR A 144 -3.86 3.02 4.68
C THR A 144 -3.71 1.53 4.44
N PHE A 145 -2.76 0.90 5.11
CA PHE A 145 -2.60 -0.54 5.12
C PHE A 145 -2.19 -1.01 6.53
N TYR A 146 -2.28 -2.31 6.76
CA TYR A 146 -2.03 -2.93 8.06
C TYR A 146 -0.96 -4.00 7.90
N GLU A 147 0.00 -4.01 8.81
CA GLU A 147 1.09 -4.98 8.83
C GLU A 147 1.22 -5.65 10.19
N LYS A 148 1.79 -6.85 10.20
CA LYS A 148 2.17 -7.55 11.42
C LYS A 148 3.69 -7.62 11.46
N ILE A 149 4.29 -7.25 12.57
CA ILE A 149 5.75 -7.26 12.75
C ILE A 149 6.05 -8.12 13.97
N GLY A 150 6.92 -9.12 13.79
CA GLY A 150 7.39 -9.99 14.86
C GLY A 150 8.08 -9.21 15.98
N ALA A 151 8.21 -9.83 17.16
CA ALA A 151 8.96 -9.25 18.28
C ALA A 151 10.39 -8.89 17.85
N HIS A 152 10.84 -7.68 18.16
CA HIS A 152 12.17 -7.16 17.80
C HIS A 152 12.55 -7.21 16.30
N ASP A 153 11.57 -7.45 15.41
CA ASP A 153 11.80 -7.66 13.99
C ASP A 153 11.72 -6.35 13.19
N VAL A 154 12.25 -6.38 11.96
CA VAL A 154 12.19 -5.29 10.99
C VAL A 154 11.44 -5.77 9.74
N LEU A 155 10.34 -5.11 9.44
CA LEU A 155 9.58 -5.33 8.22
C LEU A 155 9.94 -4.31 7.15
N ASP A 156 10.60 -4.75 6.09
CA ASP A 156 10.74 -3.97 4.85
C ASP A 156 9.48 -4.13 3.98
N LYS A 157 8.93 -3.00 3.52
CA LYS A 157 7.74 -2.96 2.67
C LYS A 157 7.92 -1.99 1.53
N ASP A 158 7.42 -2.39 0.37
CA ASP A 158 7.26 -1.53 -0.79
C ASP A 158 5.79 -1.36 -1.14
N PHE A 159 5.41 -0.16 -1.55
CA PHE A 159 4.13 0.11 -2.20
C PHE A 159 4.28 1.24 -3.21
N PHE A 160 3.27 1.42 -4.07
CA PHE A 160 3.39 2.30 -5.24
C PHE A 160 2.22 3.26 -5.38
N VAL A 161 2.53 4.48 -5.84
CA VAL A 161 1.55 5.35 -6.47
C VAL A 161 1.38 4.88 -7.90
N LYS A 162 0.25 4.20 -8.17
CA LYS A 162 -0.04 3.62 -9.48
C LYS A 162 -0.07 4.69 -10.58
N ASP A 163 0.15 4.24 -11.79
CA ASP A 163 0.18 5.04 -13.02
C ASP A 163 -0.97 6.02 -13.17
N PHE A 164 -2.21 5.56 -12.99
CA PHE A 164 -3.39 6.41 -13.10
C PHE A 164 -3.38 7.57 -12.10
N ALA A 165 -2.95 7.33 -10.86
CA ALA A 165 -2.84 8.37 -9.85
C ALA A 165 -1.64 9.28 -10.12
N PHE A 166 -0.49 8.69 -10.48
CA PHE A 166 0.72 9.44 -10.81
C PHE A 166 0.50 10.38 -11.99
N ASN A 167 -0.16 9.92 -13.06
CA ASN A 167 -0.43 10.70 -14.26
C ASN A 167 -1.25 11.97 -14.00
N LYS A 168 -2.14 11.94 -13.00
CA LYS A 168 -2.95 13.11 -12.59
C LYS A 168 -2.17 14.16 -11.80
N LEU A 169 -1.00 13.81 -11.24
CA LEU A 169 -0.19 14.76 -10.50
C LEU A 169 0.40 15.80 -11.45
N LYS A 170 0.26 17.09 -11.15
CA LYS A 170 0.87 18.17 -11.94
C LYS A 170 2.38 18.30 -11.63
N PRO A 171 3.17 18.96 -12.46
CA PRO A 171 4.52 19.34 -12.06
C PRO A 171 4.55 20.18 -10.78
N GLY A 172 5.69 20.17 -10.10
CA GLY A 172 5.96 20.96 -8.90
C GLY A 172 6.27 20.10 -7.67
N GLU A 173 6.29 20.76 -6.52
CA GLU A 173 6.68 20.17 -5.24
C GLU A 173 5.51 19.52 -4.50
N TYR A 174 5.84 18.45 -3.80
CA TYR A 174 4.93 17.61 -3.04
C TYR A 174 5.53 17.21 -1.70
N LYS A 175 4.65 16.89 -0.76
CA LYS A 175 4.99 16.33 0.55
C LYS A 175 4.24 15.01 0.74
N SER A 176 4.96 13.92 0.96
CA SER A 176 4.39 12.66 1.45
C SER A 176 4.55 12.58 2.97
N GLN A 177 3.47 12.42 3.71
CA GLN A 177 3.42 12.33 5.17
C GLN A 177 2.94 10.94 5.60
N PHE A 178 3.53 10.40 6.67
CA PHE A 178 3.25 9.07 7.19
C PHE A 178 2.78 9.09 8.64
N TRP A 179 1.99 8.09 8.99
CA TRP A 179 1.49 7.80 10.33
C TRP A 179 1.65 6.32 10.66
N LEU A 180 1.98 6.02 11.91
CA LEU A 180 1.91 4.68 12.49
C LEU A 180 0.90 4.71 13.64
N ASN A 181 -0.09 3.83 13.60
CA ASN A 181 -1.16 3.76 14.62
C ASN A 181 -1.76 5.14 14.92
N ASP A 182 -2.09 5.87 13.86
CA ASP A 182 -2.68 7.22 13.90
C ASP A 182 -1.77 8.32 14.48
N GLN A 183 -0.53 8.00 14.85
CA GLN A 183 0.49 8.97 15.25
C GLN A 183 1.35 9.38 14.05
N ARG A 184 1.52 10.68 13.86
CA ARG A 184 2.34 11.24 12.77
C ARG A 184 3.82 10.97 13.05
N VAL A 185 4.54 10.39 12.09
CA VAL A 185 5.95 9.98 12.30
C VAL A 185 6.96 10.69 11.41
N GLN A 186 6.86 10.57 10.08
CA GLN A 186 7.89 11.03 9.15
C GLN A 186 7.26 11.58 7.87
N LYS A 187 8.00 12.46 7.20
CA LYS A 187 7.62 13.03 5.91
C LYS A 187 8.80 13.04 4.95
N VAL A 188 8.49 13.04 3.66
CA VAL A 188 9.46 13.22 2.58
C VAL A 188 8.91 14.21 1.56
N TYR A 189 9.75 15.15 1.14
CA TYR A 189 9.46 16.07 0.05
C TYR A 189 10.00 15.50 -1.26
N PHE A 190 9.24 15.70 -2.34
CA PHE A 190 9.61 15.27 -3.68
C PHE A 190 9.04 16.22 -4.74
N THR A 191 9.59 16.13 -5.95
CA THR A 191 9.25 17.02 -7.06
C THR A 191 8.86 16.18 -8.27
N ILE A 192 7.81 16.62 -8.97
CA ILE A 192 7.44 16.10 -10.29
C ILE A 192 7.84 17.11 -11.36
N LEU A 193 8.55 16.63 -12.38
CA LEU A 193 9.10 17.39 -13.49
C LEU A 193 8.42 16.95 -14.80
N ASN A 194 8.32 17.88 -15.75
CA ASN A 194 7.67 17.64 -17.05
C ASN A 194 8.62 17.07 -18.13
N GLN A 195 9.92 17.21 -17.92
CA GLN A 195 10.99 16.76 -18.82
C GLN A 195 11.52 15.43 -18.33
#